data_AF-A0A534AB57-F1
#
_entry.id   AF-A0A534AB57-F1
#
_cell.length_a   1.000
_cell.length_b   1.000
_cell.length_c   1.000
_cell.angle_alpha   90.00
_cell.angle_beta   90.00
_cell.angle_gamma   90.00
#
_symmetry.space_group_name_H-M   'P 1'
#
loop_
_entity.id
_entity.type
_entity.pdbx_description
1 polymer ?
#
loop_
_entity_poly.entity_id
_entity_poly.type
_entity_poly.pdbx_seq_one_letter_code
_entity_poly.pdbx_strand_id
1 'polypeptide(L)'
;MPDNKMIRVACLGSSSTAGRGQAFDWIGELQQRPQNRELRMLNFGRGGDLAFNALDRVREVVACCPQLVVVWIGANDVLAEVFPNVRRFFRIAKRLSREPSLPWFRDNLRSLARRLKIESPAVALCSLAPIGEDVASSETTQRTLNQRIAEYSATIRAIAREEGADYIPVYETLNAQMATAPGKVFGPFRFSAFYRDAFRAVVQRKSADEIARINGWRFHTDGVHLNRRGGMLVSELVQRFIDERKPVRSSPGAK
;
A
#
# COMPACT_ATOMS: atom_id res chain seq x y z
N MET A 1 9.05 31.78 -19.57
CA MET A 1 7.92 31.05 -18.94
C MET A 1 8.34 30.74 -17.52
N PRO A 2 7.55 31.00 -16.47
CA PRO A 2 7.94 30.58 -15.14
C PRO A 2 7.98 29.05 -15.15
N ASP A 3 9.15 28.52 -14.80
CA ASP A 3 9.50 27.12 -14.81
C ASP A 3 8.56 26.38 -13.85
N ASN A 4 7.42 25.89 -14.34
CA ASN A 4 6.39 25.23 -13.54
C ASN A 4 6.89 23.83 -13.19
N LYS A 5 7.86 23.74 -12.29
CA LYS A 5 8.51 22.49 -11.90
C LYS A 5 7.50 21.62 -11.16
N MET A 6 6.91 20.67 -11.90
CA MET A 6 5.99 19.66 -11.38
C MET A 6 6.59 18.98 -10.15
N ILE A 7 5.79 18.83 -9.10
CA ILE A 7 6.17 18.12 -7.87
C ILE A 7 6.00 16.63 -8.14
N ARG A 8 7.09 15.87 -8.09
CA ARG A 8 7.08 14.42 -8.29
C ARG A 8 6.77 13.71 -6.98
N VAL A 9 5.73 12.89 -7.00
CA VAL A 9 5.32 12.04 -5.89
C VAL A 9 5.56 10.59 -6.29
N ALA A 10 6.54 9.93 -5.67
CA ALA A 10 6.81 8.53 -5.94
C ALA A 10 6.02 7.62 -4.98
N CYS A 11 5.26 6.69 -5.55
CA CYS A 11 4.46 5.73 -4.80
C CYS A 11 5.09 4.34 -4.93
N LEU A 12 5.83 3.89 -3.91
CA LEU A 12 6.50 2.59 -3.85
C LEU A 12 5.64 1.56 -3.14
N GLY A 13 5.46 0.39 -3.73
CA GLY A 13 4.73 -0.69 -3.07
C GLY A 13 4.50 -1.92 -3.96
N SER A 14 3.45 -2.68 -3.63
CA SER A 14 3.13 -3.93 -4.33
C SER A 14 1.92 -3.79 -5.28
N SER A 15 0.99 -4.75 -5.28
CA SER A 15 -0.19 -4.74 -6.16
C SER A 15 -1.20 -3.66 -5.79
N SER A 16 -1.42 -3.38 -4.50
CA SER A 16 -2.31 -2.30 -4.06
C SER A 16 -1.81 -0.92 -4.49
N THR A 17 -0.50 -0.74 -4.59
CA THR A 17 0.12 0.47 -5.17
C THR A 17 0.07 0.47 -6.69
N ALA A 18 0.20 -0.70 -7.32
CA ALA A 18 0.11 -0.81 -8.77
C ALA A 18 -1.26 -0.34 -9.30
N GLY A 19 -2.33 -0.52 -8.52
CA GLY A 19 -3.66 0.00 -8.86
C GLY A 19 -4.25 -0.62 -10.13
N ARG A 20 -3.92 -1.89 -10.40
CA ARG A 20 -4.33 -2.60 -11.63
C ARG A 20 -5.14 -3.84 -11.29
N GLY A 21 -5.99 -4.23 -12.23
CA GLY A 21 -6.81 -5.42 -12.10
C GLY A 21 -7.80 -5.26 -10.96
N GLN A 22 -7.70 -6.14 -9.95
CA GLN A 22 -8.61 -6.17 -8.81
C GLN A 22 -8.33 -5.10 -7.73
N ALA A 23 -7.23 -4.35 -7.85
CA ALA A 23 -6.88 -3.28 -6.92
C ALA A 23 -7.38 -1.92 -7.43
N PHE A 24 -8.01 -1.15 -6.55
CA PHE A 24 -8.38 0.23 -6.83
C PHE A 24 -7.17 1.12 -7.13
N ASP A 25 -7.27 1.94 -8.19
CA ASP A 25 -6.22 2.87 -8.62
C ASP A 25 -6.29 4.20 -7.85
N TRP A 26 -5.85 4.18 -6.59
CA TRP A 26 -5.79 5.38 -5.76
C TRP A 26 -4.79 6.42 -6.27
N ILE A 27 -3.76 6.01 -7.02
CA ILE A 27 -2.79 6.94 -7.63
C ILE A 27 -3.46 7.70 -8.77
N GLY A 28 -4.18 6.98 -9.65
CA GLY A 28 -4.98 7.59 -10.72
C GLY A 28 -6.06 8.52 -10.18
N GLU A 29 -6.74 8.13 -9.09
CA GLU A 29 -7.71 8.97 -8.40
C GLU A 29 -7.08 10.29 -7.92
N LEU A 30 -5.95 10.22 -7.19
CA LEU A 30 -5.23 11.42 -6.75
C LEU A 30 -4.77 12.29 -7.92
N GLN A 31 -4.22 11.70 -8.98
CA GLN A 31 -3.71 12.43 -10.14
C GLN A 31 -4.81 13.22 -10.87
N GLN A 32 -6.07 12.77 -10.81
CA GLN A 32 -7.22 13.42 -11.44
C GLN A 32 -7.81 14.57 -10.61
N ARG A 33 -7.44 14.71 -9.34
CA ARG A 33 -7.99 15.77 -8.47
C ARG A 33 -7.56 17.16 -8.98
N PRO A 34 -8.48 18.14 -9.08
CA PRO A 34 -8.13 19.49 -9.56
C PRO A 34 -7.01 20.18 -8.78
N GLN A 35 -6.91 19.97 -7.46
CA GLN A 35 -5.84 20.53 -6.62
C GLN A 35 -4.46 19.91 -6.89
N ASN A 36 -4.39 18.78 -7.61
CA ASN A 36 -3.15 18.03 -7.84
C ASN A 36 -2.59 18.24 -9.25
N ARG A 37 -3.04 19.28 -9.98
CA ARG A 37 -2.58 19.60 -11.34
C ARG A 37 -1.07 19.84 -11.45
N GLU A 38 -0.42 20.27 -10.37
CA GLU A 38 1.03 20.47 -10.31
C GLU A 38 1.81 19.24 -9.84
N LEU A 39 1.10 18.13 -9.55
CA LEU A 39 1.71 16.87 -9.13
C LEU A 39 1.89 15.93 -10.31
N ARG A 40 3.05 15.28 -10.34
CA ARG A 40 3.32 14.13 -11.19
C ARG A 40 3.44 12.90 -10.30
N MET A 41 2.39 12.09 -10.29
CA MET A 41 2.39 10.82 -9.57
C MET A 41 3.19 9.78 -10.35
N LEU A 42 4.14 9.12 -9.67
CA LEU A 42 5.00 8.08 -10.24
C LEU A 42 4.70 6.75 -9.56
N ASN A 43 4.16 5.80 -10.32
CA ASN A 43 3.76 4.50 -9.80
C ASN A 43 4.92 3.50 -9.85
N PHE A 44 5.44 3.11 -8.69
CA PHE A 44 6.44 2.07 -8.51
C PHE A 44 5.85 0.78 -7.90
N GLY A 45 4.53 0.59 -8.01
CA GLY A 45 3.83 -0.61 -7.57
C GLY A 45 4.16 -1.83 -8.43
N ARG A 46 4.57 -2.94 -7.80
CA ARG A 46 4.82 -4.22 -8.49
C ARG A 46 4.19 -5.38 -7.75
N GLY A 47 3.24 -6.04 -8.39
CA GLY A 47 2.45 -7.11 -7.80
C GLY A 47 3.30 -8.21 -7.18
N GLY A 48 2.95 -8.59 -5.95
CA GLY A 48 3.64 -9.63 -5.18
C GLY A 48 4.97 -9.22 -4.55
N ASP A 49 5.45 -7.98 -4.71
CA ASP A 49 6.67 -7.54 -4.02
C ASP A 49 6.48 -7.58 -2.49
N LEU A 50 7.49 -8.08 -1.79
CA LEU A 50 7.68 -7.96 -0.34
C LEU A 50 8.56 -6.74 -0.04
N ALA A 51 8.70 -6.37 1.23
CA ALA A 51 9.61 -5.29 1.65
C ALA A 51 11.06 -5.50 1.15
N PHE A 52 11.51 -6.75 1.13
CA PHE A 52 12.79 -7.16 0.54
C PHE A 52 12.93 -6.71 -0.93
N ASN A 53 11.93 -6.99 -1.76
CA ASN A 53 11.97 -6.62 -3.17
C ASN A 53 11.86 -5.11 -3.37
N ALA A 54 11.05 -4.43 -2.54
CA ALA A 54 10.91 -2.98 -2.60
C ALA A 54 12.24 -2.27 -2.25
N LEU A 55 13.03 -2.81 -1.32
CA LEU A 55 14.34 -2.28 -0.94
C LEU A 55 15.31 -2.22 -2.13
N ASP A 56 15.35 -3.27 -2.95
CA ASP A 56 16.20 -3.31 -4.15
C ASP A 56 15.80 -2.26 -5.20
N ARG A 57 14.54 -1.85 -5.18
CA ARG A 57 13.95 -0.90 -6.13
C ARG A 57 14.01 0.54 -5.68
N VAL A 58 14.51 0.82 -4.47
CA VAL A 58 14.71 2.19 -3.97
C VAL A 58 15.53 3.03 -4.95
N ARG A 59 16.53 2.43 -5.61
CA ARG A 59 17.34 3.13 -6.62
C ARG A 59 16.51 3.68 -7.81
N GLU A 60 15.47 2.96 -8.21
CA GLU A 60 14.58 3.38 -9.32
C GLU A 60 13.74 4.58 -8.90
N VAL A 61 13.29 4.58 -7.64
CA VAL A 61 12.55 5.69 -7.03
C VAL A 61 13.43 6.93 -6.93
N VAL A 62 14.63 6.79 -6.37
CA VAL A 62 15.58 7.88 -6.17
C VAL A 62 16.05 8.51 -7.48
N ALA A 63 16.27 7.70 -8.53
CA ALA A 63 16.67 8.19 -9.85
C ALA A 63 15.64 9.15 -10.48
N CYS A 64 14.38 9.11 -10.02
CA CYS A 64 13.36 10.06 -10.43
C CYS A 64 13.36 11.37 -9.62
N CYS A 65 14.27 11.54 -8.66
CA CYS A 65 14.41 12.68 -7.75
C CYS A 65 13.06 13.22 -7.23
N PRO A 66 12.23 12.36 -6.59
CA PRO A 66 10.93 12.78 -6.08
C PRO A 66 11.07 13.75 -4.92
N GLN A 67 10.13 14.69 -4.82
CA GLN A 67 10.02 15.56 -3.65
C GLN A 67 9.25 14.88 -2.51
N LEU A 68 8.30 14.02 -2.87
CA LEU A 68 7.46 13.28 -1.93
C LEU A 68 7.56 11.79 -2.25
N VAL A 69 7.73 10.95 -1.25
CA VAL A 69 7.70 9.49 -1.41
C VAL A 69 6.66 8.89 -0.47
N VAL A 70 5.76 8.07 -1.01
CA VAL A 70 4.78 7.29 -0.27
C VAL A 70 5.13 5.82 -0.42
N VAL A 71 5.35 5.13 0.70
CA VAL A 71 5.68 3.71 0.73
C VAL A 71 4.51 2.93 1.31
N TRP A 72 3.98 1.98 0.54
CA TRP A 72 2.92 1.08 0.98
C TRP A 72 3.25 -0.38 0.62
N ILE A 73 3.92 -1.05 1.56
CA ILE A 73 4.49 -2.40 1.38
C ILE A 73 4.36 -3.20 2.68
N GLY A 74 4.24 -4.53 2.58
CA GLY A 74 4.21 -5.44 3.74
C GLY A 74 3.05 -6.43 3.76
N ALA A 75 1.99 -6.22 2.97
CA ALA A 75 0.87 -7.17 2.91
C ALA A 75 1.30 -8.57 2.43
N ASN A 76 2.21 -8.65 1.46
CA ASN A 76 2.74 -9.92 0.98
C ASN A 76 3.66 -10.59 2.00
N ASP A 77 4.37 -9.82 2.83
CA ASP A 77 5.18 -10.33 3.93
C ASP A 77 4.27 -11.04 4.96
N VAL A 78 3.14 -10.42 5.34
CA VAL A 78 2.13 -11.03 6.21
C VAL A 78 1.52 -12.27 5.57
N LEU A 79 1.09 -12.21 4.31
CA LEU A 79 0.52 -13.36 3.61
C LEU A 79 1.50 -14.53 3.54
N ALA A 80 2.78 -14.25 3.30
CA ALA A 80 3.82 -15.28 3.24
C ALA A 80 4.18 -15.84 4.62
N GLU A 81 4.05 -15.05 5.69
CA GLU A 81 4.24 -15.53 7.06
C GLU A 81 3.08 -16.46 7.49
N VAL A 82 1.84 -16.08 7.17
CA VAL A 82 0.62 -16.79 7.61
C VAL A 82 0.32 -18.02 6.75
N PHE A 83 0.56 -17.98 5.44
CA PHE A 83 0.15 -19.04 4.52
C PHE A 83 1.36 -19.78 3.91
N PRO A 84 1.59 -21.07 4.26
CA PRO A 84 2.75 -21.83 3.76
C PRO A 84 2.80 -21.97 2.23
N ASN A 85 1.66 -22.09 1.57
CA ASN A 85 1.58 -22.14 0.11
C ASN A 85 2.01 -20.81 -0.53
N VAL A 86 1.61 -19.68 0.07
CA VAL A 86 2.05 -18.34 -0.37
C VAL A 86 3.55 -18.16 -0.12
N ARG A 87 4.05 -18.58 1.04
CA ARG A 87 5.48 -18.60 1.38
C ARG A 87 6.30 -19.31 0.31
N ARG A 88 5.92 -20.55 -0.03
CA ARG A 88 6.62 -21.36 -1.03
C ARG A 88 6.61 -20.69 -2.40
N PHE A 89 5.46 -20.13 -2.80
CA PHE A 89 5.32 -19.43 -4.07
C PHE A 89 6.25 -18.20 -4.13
N PHE A 90 6.17 -17.30 -3.14
CA PHE A 90 6.99 -16.08 -3.15
C PHE A 90 8.47 -16.36 -2.99
N ARG A 91 8.88 -17.38 -2.22
CA ARG A 91 10.30 -17.75 -2.13
C ARG A 91 10.92 -17.98 -3.51
N ILE A 92 10.20 -18.64 -4.41
CA ILE A 92 10.64 -18.91 -5.78
C ILE A 92 10.40 -17.69 -6.67
N ALA A 93 9.16 -17.21 -6.76
CA ALA A 93 8.76 -16.16 -7.70
C ALA A 93 9.41 -14.81 -7.43
N LYS A 94 9.78 -14.54 -6.17
CA LYS A 94 10.40 -13.29 -5.71
C LYS A 94 11.85 -13.45 -5.25
N ARG A 95 12.43 -14.65 -5.46
CA ARG A 95 13.84 -14.98 -5.19
C ARG A 95 14.27 -14.56 -3.78
N LEU A 96 13.45 -14.91 -2.79
CA LEU A 96 13.69 -14.51 -1.41
C LEU A 96 14.92 -15.23 -0.86
N SER A 97 15.83 -14.49 -0.22
CA SER A 97 17.05 -15.04 0.36
C SER A 97 16.83 -15.75 1.70
N ARG A 98 15.71 -15.49 2.36
CA ARG A 98 15.29 -16.14 3.62
C ARG A 98 13.77 -16.19 3.73
N GLU A 99 13.28 -16.89 4.75
CA GLU A 99 11.84 -16.95 4.99
C GLU A 99 11.28 -15.58 5.46
N PRO A 100 10.11 -15.15 4.92
CA PRO A 100 9.37 -14.00 5.41
C PRO A 100 9.05 -14.12 6.90
N SER A 101 9.34 -13.04 7.62
CA SER A 101 9.08 -12.91 9.05
C SER A 101 9.07 -11.43 9.43
N LEU A 102 8.38 -11.08 10.50
CA LEU A 102 8.33 -9.71 11.01
C LEU A 102 9.72 -9.09 11.26
N PRO A 103 10.71 -9.77 11.87
CA PRO A 103 12.05 -9.21 12.02
C PRO A 103 12.72 -8.87 10.69
N TRP A 104 12.59 -9.75 9.69
CA TRP A 104 13.20 -9.47 8.39
C TRP A 104 12.47 -8.35 7.63
N PHE A 105 11.13 -8.30 7.74
CA PHE A 105 10.35 -7.15 7.26
C PHE A 105 10.84 -5.84 7.88
N ARG A 106 11.03 -5.82 9.22
CA ARG A 106 11.53 -4.66 9.95
C ARG A 106 12.89 -4.19 9.42
N ASP A 107 13.83 -5.11 9.23
CA ASP A 107 15.17 -4.77 8.73
C ASP A 107 15.15 -4.20 7.31
N ASN A 108 14.35 -4.82 6.42
CA ASN A 108 14.19 -4.36 5.05
C ASN A 108 13.51 -2.98 5.00
N LEU A 109 12.42 -2.79 5.75
CA LEU A 109 11.68 -1.53 5.76
C LEU A 109 12.50 -0.39 6.38
N ARG A 110 13.25 -0.66 7.47
CA ARG A 110 14.16 0.33 8.06
C ARG A 110 15.25 0.74 7.06
N SER A 111 15.87 -0.23 6.39
CA SER A 111 16.88 0.05 5.37
C SER A 111 16.31 0.84 4.19
N LEU A 112 15.07 0.51 3.80
CA LEU A 112 14.34 1.20 2.74
C LEU A 112 14.06 2.66 3.12
N ALA A 113 13.53 2.89 4.32
CA ALA A 113 13.21 4.22 4.84
C ALA A 113 14.47 5.09 4.93
N ARG A 114 15.57 4.55 5.48
CA ARG A 114 16.87 5.24 5.55
C ARG A 114 17.36 5.69 4.18
N ARG A 115 17.39 4.79 3.21
CA ARG A 115 17.87 5.09 1.86
C ARG A 115 17.02 6.17 1.18
N LEU A 116 15.69 6.09 1.32
CA LEU A 116 14.80 7.12 0.76
C LEU A 116 14.99 8.48 1.46
N LYS A 117 15.18 8.51 2.78
CA LYS A 117 15.35 9.76 3.54
C LYS A 117 16.66 10.49 3.24
N ILE A 118 17.71 9.77 2.83
CA ILE A 118 18.96 10.41 2.35
C ILE A 118 18.71 11.19 1.06
N GLU A 119 17.85 10.67 0.19
CA GLU A 119 17.71 11.09 -1.20
C GLU A 119 16.44 11.89 -1.48
N SER A 120 15.53 11.98 -0.51
CA SER A 120 14.22 12.64 -0.67
C SER A 120 13.79 13.36 0.62
N PRO A 121 13.28 14.60 0.52
CA PRO A 121 13.03 15.42 1.70
C PRO A 121 11.86 14.92 2.56
N ALA A 122 10.80 14.41 1.94
CA ALA A 122 9.63 13.90 2.64
C ALA A 122 9.28 12.47 2.19
N VAL A 123 9.28 11.56 3.16
CA VAL A 123 8.99 10.14 2.99
C VAL A 123 7.91 9.78 3.98
N ALA A 124 6.85 9.13 3.53
CA ALA A 124 5.78 8.60 4.34
C ALA A 124 5.70 7.08 4.23
N LEU A 125 5.48 6.42 5.37
CA LEU A 125 5.22 4.98 5.45
C LEU A 125 3.75 4.75 5.81
N CYS A 126 3.01 4.09 4.92
CA CYS A 126 1.64 3.66 5.16
C CYS A 126 1.60 2.40 6.01
N SER A 127 0.76 2.36 7.04
CA SER A 127 0.38 1.10 7.68
C SER A 127 -0.38 0.17 6.72
N LEU A 128 -0.56 -1.09 7.10
CA LEU A 128 -1.16 -2.09 6.22
C LEU A 128 -2.69 -1.98 6.24
N ALA A 129 -3.34 -2.23 5.11
CA ALA A 129 -4.77 -2.50 5.13
C ALA A 129 -5.04 -3.85 5.84
N PRO A 130 -6.16 -3.99 6.58
CA PRO A 130 -6.63 -5.31 7.02
C PRO A 130 -6.69 -6.31 5.86
N ILE A 131 -6.51 -7.59 6.16
CA ILE A 131 -6.77 -8.69 5.22
C ILE A 131 -8.03 -9.40 5.73
N GLY A 132 -9.09 -9.38 4.93
CA GLY A 132 -10.45 -9.67 5.41
C GLY A 132 -11.12 -8.45 6.05
N GLU A 133 -12.39 -8.59 6.41
CA GLU A 133 -13.23 -7.47 6.89
C GLU A 133 -13.87 -7.71 8.27
N ASP A 134 -13.62 -8.88 8.88
CA ASP A 134 -14.06 -9.18 10.23
C ASP A 134 -12.89 -8.99 11.22
N VAL A 135 -12.81 -7.79 11.78
CA VAL A 135 -11.71 -7.36 12.66
C VAL A 135 -11.79 -7.96 14.06
N ALA A 136 -12.95 -8.50 14.47
CA ALA A 136 -13.18 -9.11 15.78
C ALA A 136 -13.40 -10.64 15.69
N SER A 137 -13.07 -11.24 14.55
CA SER A 137 -13.42 -12.63 14.25
C SER A 137 -12.86 -13.65 15.24
N SER A 138 -13.68 -14.65 15.55
CA SER A 138 -13.26 -15.87 16.24
C SER A 138 -12.73 -16.95 15.28
N GLU A 139 -12.78 -16.72 13.96
CA GLU A 139 -12.16 -17.63 12.98
C GLU A 139 -10.64 -17.58 13.06
N THR A 140 -10.00 -18.74 13.20
CA THR A 140 -8.56 -18.82 13.50
C THR A 140 -7.69 -18.13 12.46
N THR A 141 -7.97 -18.34 11.18
CA THR A 141 -7.19 -17.70 10.10
C THR A 141 -7.36 -16.17 10.12
N GLN A 142 -8.59 -15.69 10.24
CA GLN A 142 -8.88 -14.25 10.29
C GLN A 142 -8.27 -13.59 11.53
N ARG A 143 -8.37 -14.23 12.70
CA ARG A 143 -7.75 -13.75 13.94
C ARG A 143 -6.23 -13.62 13.80
N THR A 144 -5.57 -14.62 13.24
CA THR A 144 -4.12 -14.57 12.99
C THR A 144 -3.77 -13.45 12.02
N LEU A 145 -4.54 -13.25 10.95
CA LEU A 145 -4.34 -12.13 10.03
C LEU A 145 -4.50 -10.77 10.72
N ASN A 146 -5.56 -10.59 11.52
CA ASN A 146 -5.78 -9.36 12.28
C ASN A 146 -4.59 -9.06 13.20
N GLN A 147 -4.13 -10.07 13.95
CA GLN A 147 -2.96 -9.93 14.83
C GLN A 147 -1.70 -9.54 14.05
N ARG A 148 -1.38 -10.25 12.96
CA ARG A 148 -0.16 -9.96 12.18
C ARG A 148 -0.22 -8.60 11.50
N ILE A 149 -1.37 -8.21 10.95
CA ILE A 149 -1.54 -6.88 10.36
C ILE A 149 -1.32 -5.78 11.41
N ALA A 150 -1.83 -5.96 12.63
CA ALA A 150 -1.61 -5.01 13.72
C ALA A 150 -0.11 -4.93 14.10
N GLU A 151 0.57 -6.07 14.27
CA GLU A 151 1.99 -6.13 14.63
C GLU A 151 2.91 -5.51 13.57
N TYR A 152 2.65 -5.78 12.29
CA TYR A 152 3.37 -5.18 11.17
C TYR A 152 3.10 -3.67 11.10
N SER A 153 1.85 -3.24 11.26
CA SER A 153 1.47 -1.81 11.25
C SER A 153 2.08 -1.03 12.41
N ALA A 154 2.16 -1.64 13.60
CA ALA A 154 2.87 -1.08 14.74
C ALA A 154 4.39 -0.97 14.48
N THR A 155 4.98 -1.97 13.82
CA THR A 155 6.38 -1.93 13.40
C THR A 155 6.65 -0.84 12.36
N ILE A 156 5.75 -0.65 11.38
CA ILE A 156 5.83 0.45 10.41
C ILE A 156 5.81 1.79 11.13
N ARG A 157 4.90 1.97 12.10
CA ARG A 157 4.82 3.19 12.91
C ARG A 157 6.11 3.46 13.69
N ALA A 158 6.67 2.43 14.31
CA ALA A 158 7.92 2.54 15.05
C ALA A 158 9.08 2.96 14.12
N ILE A 159 9.21 2.35 12.94
CA ILE A 159 10.23 2.70 11.95
C ILE A 159 10.03 4.13 11.45
N ALA A 160 8.79 4.54 11.15
CA ALA A 160 8.51 5.91 10.71
C ALA A 160 9.03 6.93 11.74
N ARG A 161 8.76 6.69 13.03
CA ARG A 161 9.28 7.52 14.12
C ARG A 161 10.81 7.47 14.24
N GLU A 162 11.40 6.28 14.20
CA GLU A 162 12.86 6.07 14.33
C GLU A 162 13.65 6.77 13.21
N GLU A 163 13.13 6.76 11.99
CA GLU A 163 13.82 7.27 10.81
C GLU A 163 13.36 8.69 10.40
N GLY A 164 12.53 9.35 11.20
CA GLY A 164 12.03 10.70 10.92
C GLY A 164 11.21 10.78 9.62
N ALA A 165 10.43 9.73 9.33
CA ALA A 165 9.48 9.65 8.24
C ALA A 165 8.06 9.93 8.76
N ASP A 166 7.18 10.39 7.86
CA ASP A 166 5.76 10.52 8.16
C ASP A 166 5.08 9.15 8.24
N TYR A 167 4.00 9.08 9.01
CA TYR A 167 3.20 7.87 9.16
C TYR A 167 1.79 8.09 8.63
N ILE A 168 1.35 7.25 7.70
CA ILE A 168 0.00 7.31 7.13
C ILE A 168 -0.85 6.17 7.74
N PRO A 169 -1.89 6.50 8.55
CA PRO A 169 -2.62 5.54 9.39
C PRO A 169 -3.73 4.79 8.63
N VAL A 170 -3.34 4.02 7.60
CA VAL A 170 -4.25 3.21 6.78
C VAL A 170 -4.94 2.12 7.61
N TYR A 171 -4.16 1.36 8.40
CA TYR A 171 -4.66 0.29 9.28
C TYR A 171 -5.75 0.81 10.21
N GLU A 172 -5.46 1.88 10.95
CA GLU A 172 -6.34 2.45 11.95
C GLU A 172 -7.64 2.94 11.33
N THR A 173 -7.53 3.62 10.19
CA THR A 173 -8.69 4.18 9.47
C THR A 173 -9.60 3.08 8.95
N LEU A 174 -9.06 2.07 8.27
CA LEU A 174 -9.85 0.95 7.74
C LEU A 174 -10.39 0.06 8.86
N ASN A 175 -9.61 -0.20 9.90
CA ASN A 175 -10.03 -1.01 11.03
C ASN A 175 -11.20 -0.36 11.78
N ALA A 176 -11.19 0.97 11.97
CA ALA A 176 -12.31 1.69 12.55
C ALA A 176 -13.59 1.62 11.69
N GLN A 177 -13.45 1.70 10.36
CA GLN A 177 -14.57 1.57 9.42
C GLN A 177 -15.14 0.14 9.39
N MET A 178 -14.29 -0.88 9.52
CA MET A 178 -14.71 -2.28 9.55
C MET A 178 -15.31 -2.68 10.91
N ALA A 179 -14.86 -2.08 12.01
CA ALA A 179 -15.43 -2.35 13.34
C ALA A 179 -16.91 -1.95 13.45
N THR A 180 -17.34 -0.90 12.74
CA THR A 180 -18.74 -0.46 12.71
C THR A 180 -19.59 -1.20 11.68
N ALA A 181 -18.96 -1.94 10.76
CA ALA A 181 -19.62 -2.61 9.67
C ALA A 181 -18.88 -3.91 9.30
N PRO A 182 -18.74 -4.88 10.23
CA PRO A 182 -17.94 -6.07 10.02
C PRO A 182 -18.41 -6.79 8.77
N GLY A 183 -17.44 -7.22 7.97
CA GLY A 183 -17.67 -7.86 6.70
C GLY A 183 -17.28 -9.32 6.74
N LYS A 184 -16.87 -9.81 5.58
CA LYS A 184 -16.54 -11.21 5.37
C LYS A 184 -15.19 -11.59 6.01
N VAL A 185 -15.11 -12.80 6.56
CA VAL A 185 -13.84 -13.42 6.98
C VAL A 185 -13.00 -13.84 5.78
N PHE A 186 -11.68 -13.72 5.90
CA PHE A 186 -10.71 -14.23 4.96
C PHE A 186 -10.41 -15.69 5.29
N GLY A 187 -10.85 -16.57 4.38
CA GLY A 187 -10.58 -17.99 4.47
C GLY A 187 -9.16 -18.37 4.03
N PRO A 188 -8.88 -19.66 3.81
CA PRO A 188 -7.60 -20.13 3.30
C PRO A 188 -7.23 -19.43 1.99
N PHE A 189 -5.97 -19.00 1.86
CA PHE A 189 -5.51 -18.34 0.64
C PHE A 189 -5.50 -19.31 -0.55
N ARG A 190 -6.35 -19.03 -1.54
CA ARG A 190 -6.47 -19.83 -2.77
C ARG A 190 -6.02 -19.02 -3.98
N PHE A 191 -4.85 -19.36 -4.52
CA PHE A 191 -4.33 -18.74 -5.74
C PHE A 191 -5.32 -18.78 -6.91
N SER A 192 -6.07 -19.87 -7.07
CA SER A 192 -7.08 -19.98 -8.12
C SER A 192 -8.18 -18.92 -8.01
N ALA A 193 -8.67 -18.65 -6.79
CA ALA A 193 -9.65 -17.60 -6.56
C ALA A 193 -9.05 -16.21 -6.82
N PHE A 194 -7.84 -15.97 -6.32
CA PHE A 194 -7.11 -14.72 -6.48
C PHE A 194 -6.83 -14.38 -7.96
N TYR A 195 -6.32 -15.35 -8.74
CA TYR A 195 -6.06 -15.18 -10.17
C TYR A 195 -7.34 -15.10 -11.00
N ARG A 196 -8.41 -15.81 -10.61
CA ARG A 196 -9.73 -15.67 -11.25
C ARG A 196 -10.26 -14.24 -11.11
N ASP A 197 -10.08 -13.61 -9.96
CA ASP A 197 -10.55 -12.25 -9.74
C ASP A 197 -9.68 -11.23 -10.48
N ALA A 198 -8.37 -11.45 -10.56
CA ALA A 198 -7.50 -10.71 -11.49
C ALA A 198 -7.95 -10.86 -12.96
N PHE A 199 -8.31 -12.07 -13.39
CA PHE A 199 -8.83 -12.34 -14.74
C PHE A 199 -10.16 -11.61 -15.00
N ARG A 200 -11.09 -11.61 -14.03
CA ARG A 200 -12.36 -10.86 -14.14
C ARG A 200 -12.11 -9.36 -14.34
N ALA A 201 -11.12 -8.81 -13.65
CA ALA A 201 -10.78 -7.40 -13.81
C ALA A 201 -10.13 -7.10 -15.16
N VAL A 202 -9.11 -7.88 -15.54
CA VAL A 202 -8.30 -7.59 -16.74
C VAL A 202 -8.99 -7.99 -18.03
N VAL A 203 -9.63 -9.17 -18.06
CA VAL A 203 -10.22 -9.75 -19.27
C VAL A 203 -11.70 -9.44 -19.38
N GLN A 204 -12.46 -9.58 -18.29
CA GLN A 204 -13.89 -9.28 -18.31
C GLN A 204 -14.20 -7.79 -18.06
N ARG A 205 -13.16 -6.96 -17.84
CA ARG A 205 -13.26 -5.51 -17.58
C ARG A 205 -14.20 -5.15 -16.43
N LYS A 206 -14.42 -6.09 -15.50
CA LYS A 206 -15.22 -5.81 -14.30
C LYS A 206 -14.44 -4.89 -13.38
N SER A 207 -15.11 -3.87 -12.88
CA SER A 207 -14.57 -3.00 -11.84
C SER A 207 -14.30 -3.78 -10.55
N ALA A 208 -13.41 -3.22 -9.72
CA ALA A 208 -13.15 -3.74 -8.38
C ALA A 208 -14.45 -3.87 -7.55
N ASP A 209 -15.37 -2.91 -7.69
CA ASP A 209 -16.65 -2.90 -6.97
C ASP A 209 -17.60 -4.01 -7.44
N GLU A 210 -17.61 -4.32 -8.74
CA GLU A 210 -18.41 -5.44 -9.25
C GLU A 210 -17.89 -6.79 -8.76
N ILE A 211 -16.57 -6.97 -8.73
CA ILE A 211 -15.94 -8.19 -8.23
C ILE A 211 -16.16 -8.30 -6.71
N ALA A 212 -16.04 -7.19 -5.97
CA ALA A 212 -16.34 -7.11 -4.55
C ALA A 212 -17.78 -7.60 -4.26
N ARG A 213 -18.77 -7.09 -5.01
CA ARG A 213 -20.17 -7.49 -4.88
C ARG A 213 -20.39 -8.97 -5.19
N ILE A 214 -19.76 -9.50 -6.24
CA ILE A 214 -19.82 -10.94 -6.59
C ILE A 214 -19.29 -11.81 -5.45
N ASN A 215 -18.23 -11.34 -4.79
CA ASN A 215 -17.53 -12.10 -3.76
C ASN A 215 -18.06 -11.82 -2.34
N GLY A 216 -18.95 -10.84 -2.16
CA GLY A 216 -19.51 -10.44 -0.87
C GLY A 216 -18.58 -9.59 0.00
N TRP A 217 -17.69 -8.80 -0.62
CA TRP A 217 -16.78 -7.87 0.08
C TRP A 217 -17.32 -6.44 0.09
N ARG A 218 -17.08 -5.70 1.17
CA ARG A 218 -17.55 -4.31 1.36
C ARG A 218 -16.47 -3.27 1.10
N PHE A 219 -15.24 -3.54 1.52
CA PHE A 219 -14.06 -2.68 1.41
C PHE A 219 -12.98 -3.30 0.52
N HIS A 220 -13.03 -4.62 0.33
CA HIS A 220 -12.12 -5.36 -0.52
C HIS A 220 -12.77 -5.80 -1.83
N THR A 221 -11.94 -6.30 -2.74
CA THR A 221 -12.32 -6.95 -3.99
C THR A 221 -12.22 -8.48 -3.86
N ASP A 222 -11.15 -8.96 -3.22
CA ASP A 222 -10.82 -10.37 -3.03
C ASP A 222 -10.42 -10.70 -1.58
N GLY A 223 -10.56 -9.74 -0.67
CA GLY A 223 -10.15 -9.83 0.73
C GLY A 223 -8.71 -9.39 1.01
N VAL A 224 -7.93 -9.04 -0.02
CA VAL A 224 -6.58 -8.45 0.10
C VAL A 224 -6.53 -7.07 -0.54
N HIS A 225 -7.04 -6.94 -1.76
CA HIS A 225 -7.06 -5.69 -2.50
C HIS A 225 -8.29 -4.87 -2.15
N LEU A 226 -8.13 -3.55 -2.02
CA LEU A 226 -9.22 -2.65 -1.76
C LEU A 226 -10.05 -2.38 -3.02
N ASN A 227 -11.36 -2.29 -2.83
CA ASN A 227 -12.29 -1.75 -3.81
C ASN A 227 -12.31 -0.21 -3.72
N ARG A 228 -13.23 0.45 -4.43
CA ARG A 228 -13.33 1.92 -4.39
C ARG A 228 -13.55 2.47 -2.99
N ARG A 229 -14.42 1.84 -2.19
CA ARG A 229 -14.73 2.30 -0.83
C ARG A 229 -13.49 2.32 0.06
N GLY A 230 -12.73 1.21 0.07
CA GLY A 230 -11.48 1.14 0.83
C GLY A 230 -10.39 2.04 0.24
N GLY A 231 -10.26 2.06 -1.09
CA GLY A 231 -9.23 2.82 -1.80
C GLY A 231 -9.39 4.34 -1.68
N MET A 232 -10.62 4.87 -1.63
CA MET A 232 -10.86 6.29 -1.38
C MET A 232 -10.35 6.73 -0.01
N LEU A 233 -10.51 5.90 1.04
CA LEU A 233 -9.97 6.22 2.37
C LEU A 233 -8.45 6.37 2.34
N VAL A 234 -7.76 5.48 1.63
CA VAL A 234 -6.31 5.58 1.42
C VAL A 234 -5.95 6.83 0.64
N SER A 235 -6.73 7.15 -0.39
CA SER A 235 -6.52 8.35 -1.21
C SER A 235 -6.62 9.62 -0.37
N GLU A 236 -7.62 9.74 0.52
CA GLU A 236 -7.73 10.88 1.43
C GLU A 236 -6.55 10.99 2.40
N LEU A 237 -6.08 9.88 2.95
CA LEU A 237 -4.95 9.88 3.87
C LEU A 237 -3.65 10.31 3.17
N VAL A 238 -3.43 9.83 1.95
CA VAL A 238 -2.26 10.21 1.16
C VAL A 238 -2.37 11.66 0.68
N GLN A 239 -3.55 12.13 0.31
CA GLN A 239 -3.79 13.54 -0.04
C GLN A 239 -3.37 14.47 1.09
N ARG A 240 -3.75 14.17 2.34
CA ARG A 240 -3.36 14.99 3.51
C ARG A 240 -1.85 15.10 3.66
N PHE A 241 -1.14 13.97 3.57
CA PHE A 241 0.32 13.96 3.59
C PHE A 241 0.90 14.83 2.46
N ILE A 242 0.37 14.71 1.24
CA ILE A 242 0.82 15.53 0.11
C ILE A 242 0.59 17.01 0.39
N ASP A 243 -0.58 17.40 0.88
CA ASP A 243 -0.91 18.80 1.15
C ASP A 243 -0.07 19.40 2.28
N GLU A 244 0.26 18.62 3.31
CA GLU A 244 1.09 19.05 4.44
C GLU A 244 2.58 19.18 4.06
N ARG A 245 3.06 18.37 3.12
CA ARG A 245 4.50 18.26 2.80
C ARG A 245 4.88 18.84 1.45
N LYS A 246 3.94 19.15 0.57
CA LYS A 246 4.26 19.75 -0.73
C LYS A 246 5.00 21.08 -0.51
N PRO A 247 6.07 21.36 -1.28
CA PRO A 247 6.80 22.63 -1.16
C PRO A 247 5.85 23.82 -1.39
N VAL A 248 5.82 24.76 -0.45
CA VAL A 248 5.09 26.02 -0.65
C VAL A 248 5.82 26.82 -1.72
N ARG A 249 5.10 27.26 -2.76
CA ARG A 249 5.65 28.22 -3.71
C ARG A 249 5.82 29.55 -2.99
N SER A 250 7.05 30.06 -2.94
CA SER A 250 7.26 31.47 -2.65
C SER A 250 6.63 32.29 -3.77
N SER A 251 5.61 33.09 -3.45
CA SER A 251 5.13 34.12 -4.37
C SER A 251 6.32 35.04 -4.70
N PRO A 252 6.54 35.39 -5.99
CA PRO A 252 7.48 36.46 -6.29
C PRO A 252 6.97 37.71 -5.57
N GLY A 253 7.79 38.24 -4.68
CA GLY A 253 7.40 39.28 -3.73
C GLY A 253 6.70 40.45 -4.42
N ALA A 254 5.67 40.97 -3.76
CA ALA A 254 5.26 42.35 -3.95
C ALA A 254 6.48 43.23 -3.62
N LYS A 255 7.14 43.73 -4.65
CA LYS A 255 7.92 44.96 -4.62
C LYS A 255 7.09 46.02 -5.31
#